data_AF-A0ABD5XAE3-F1
#
_entry.id   AF-A0ABD5XAE3-F1
#
_cell.length_a   1.000
_cell.length_b   1.000
_cell.length_c   1.000
_cell.angle_alpha   90.00
_cell.angle_beta   90.00
_cell.angle_gamma   90.00
#
_symmetry.space_group_name_H-M   'P 1'
#
loop_
_entity.id
_entity.type
_entity.pdbx_description
1 polymer ?
#
loop_
_entity_poly.entity_id
_entity_poly.type
_entity_poly.pdbx_seq_one_letter_code
_entity_poly.pdbx_strand_id
1 'polypeptide(L)'
;MGVDVLVNGLGCRQTEAEWSFDYLREHSAETTISGGSKSTTARAAEGEILVAAKLHSARETDLADVLAMVPAIDFQKVELHLHRGDEEALRSQLSAAKDFIEEGGLDHRFKSMFGKSAASSEDIKTLVSFLKQQLD
;
A
#
# COMPACT_ATOMS: atom_id res chain seq x y z
N MET A 1 -2.48 -18.34 14.00
CA MET A 1 -2.65 -17.03 14.66
C MET A 1 -1.25 -16.49 14.90
N GLY A 2 -0.72 -15.70 13.96
CA GLY A 2 0.52 -14.95 14.18
C GLY A 2 0.14 -13.56 14.66
N VAL A 3 0.70 -13.13 15.79
CA VAL A 3 0.63 -11.73 16.22
C VAL A 3 1.92 -11.08 15.75
N ASP A 4 1.83 -10.20 14.76
CA ASP A 4 2.94 -9.31 14.41
C ASP A 4 2.99 -8.19 15.45
N VAL A 5 4.00 -8.26 16.33
CA VAL A 5 4.30 -7.19 17.28
C VAL A 5 5.24 -6.22 16.57
N LEU A 6 4.74 -5.03 16.24
CA LEU A 6 5.57 -3.91 15.81
C LEU A 6 6.41 -3.45 17.01
N VAL A 7 7.66 -3.91 17.09
CA VAL A 7 8.63 -3.37 18.05
C VAL A 7 9.24 -2.14 17.42
N ASN A 8 8.82 -0.96 17.87
CA ASN A 8 9.30 0.39 17.52
C ASN A 8 8.87 1.00 16.17
N GLY A 9 8.35 0.24 15.20
CA GLY A 9 7.85 0.80 13.94
C GLY A 9 7.64 -0.21 12.82
N LEU A 10 7.33 0.28 11.62
CA LEU A 10 7.28 -0.45 10.36
C LEU A 10 8.47 -0.02 9.51
N GLY A 11 9.20 -0.96 8.93
CA GLY A 11 10.35 -0.67 8.07
C GLY A 11 10.36 -1.51 6.80
N CYS A 12 10.81 -0.92 5.69
CA CYS A 12 11.07 -1.61 4.44
C CYS A 12 12.57 -1.66 4.16
N ARG A 13 13.18 -2.84 4.32
CA ARG A 13 14.63 -3.03 4.10
C ARG A 13 15.07 -2.73 2.67
N GLN A 14 14.19 -2.89 1.69
CA GLN A 14 14.51 -2.71 0.27
C GLN A 14 14.78 -1.25 -0.09
N THR A 15 14.26 -0.31 0.71
CA THR A 15 14.33 1.14 0.47
C THR A 15 14.79 1.89 1.72
N GLU A 16 15.20 1.19 2.78
CA GLU A 16 15.54 1.76 4.09
C GLU A 16 14.45 2.68 4.70
N ALA A 17 13.21 2.61 4.21
CA ALA A 17 12.13 3.44 4.68
C ALA A 17 11.61 2.96 6.03
N GLU A 18 11.34 3.89 6.93
CA GLU A 18 10.82 3.60 8.27
C GLU A 18 9.67 4.55 8.67
N TRP A 19 8.70 3.98 9.38
CA TRP A 19 7.62 4.67 10.06
C TRP A 19 7.66 4.25 11.52
N SER A 20 7.99 5.19 12.42
CA SER A 20 8.01 4.91 13.85
C SER A 20 6.62 4.55 14.36
N PHE A 21 6.56 3.87 15.50
CA PHE A 21 5.29 3.61 16.18
C PHE A 21 4.48 4.89 16.41
N ASP A 22 5.12 5.97 16.87
CA ASP A 22 4.45 7.25 17.12
C ASP A 22 3.87 7.84 15.83
N TYR A 23 4.61 7.76 14.71
CA TYR A 23 4.11 8.22 13.41
C TYR A 23 2.92 7.39 12.93
N LEU A 24 3.00 6.06 13.03
CA LEU A 24 1.87 5.17 12.70
C LEU A 24 0.66 5.43 13.60
N ARG A 25 0.90 5.78 14.88
CA ARG A 25 -0.15 6.09 15.83
C ARG A 25 -0.80 7.45 15.57
N GLU A 26 -0.03 8.44 15.13
CA GLU A 26 -0.55 9.74 14.67
C GLU A 26 -1.43 9.57 13.43
N HIS A 27 -0.99 8.75 12.47
CA HIS A 27 -1.71 8.43 11.22
C HIS A 27 -2.59 7.19 11.35
N SER A 28 -3.39 7.15 12.42
CA SER A 28 -4.33 6.06 12.67
C SER A 28 -5.60 6.57 13.34
N ALA A 29 -6.69 5.86 13.09
CA ALA A 29 -7.99 6.17 13.67
C ALA A 29 -8.55 4.97 14.43
N GLU A 30 -9.36 5.24 15.45
CA GLU A 30 -10.17 4.18 16.06
C GLU A 30 -11.23 3.73 15.06
N THR A 31 -11.31 2.42 14.87
CA THR A 31 -12.30 1.80 14.00
C THR A 31 -12.84 0.52 14.64
N THR A 32 -14.08 0.17 14.29
CA THR A 32 -14.67 -1.10 14.70
C THR A 32 -14.39 -2.14 13.63
N ILE A 33 -13.56 -3.11 13.99
CA ILE A 33 -13.24 -4.25 13.14
C ILE A 33 -14.25 -5.35 13.44
N SER A 34 -15.04 -5.71 12.43
CA SER A 34 -16.01 -6.80 12.53
C SER A 34 -15.41 -8.07 11.93
N GLY A 35 -15.15 -9.06 12.78
CA GLY A 35 -14.95 -10.46 12.39
C GLY A 35 -16.30 -11.20 12.40
N GLY A 36 -16.41 -12.31 11.66
CA GLY A 36 -17.68 -12.96 11.33
C GLY A 36 -18.76 -13.03 12.42
N SER A 37 -18.41 -13.27 13.70
CA SER A 37 -19.34 -13.25 14.83
C SER A 37 -18.97 -12.31 15.98
N LYS A 38 -17.88 -11.55 15.86
CA LYS A 38 -17.36 -10.68 16.93
C LYS A 38 -16.84 -9.39 16.34
N SER A 39 -17.16 -8.26 16.96
CA SER A 39 -16.51 -6.99 16.69
C SER A 39 -15.55 -6.62 17.82
N THR A 40 -14.52 -5.87 17.46
CA THR A 40 -13.62 -5.22 18.43
C THR A 40 -13.31 -3.82 17.95
N THR A 41 -13.17 -2.89 18.89
CA THR A 41 -12.63 -1.56 18.58
C THR A 41 -11.13 -1.61 18.72
N ALA A 42 -10.43 -1.12 17.71
CA ALA A 42 -8.99 -1.00 17.71
C ALA A 42 -8.57 0.24 16.91
N ARG A 43 -7.36 0.71 17.16
CA ARG A 43 -6.74 1.74 16.34
C ARG A 43 -6.12 1.07 15.12
N ALA A 44 -6.53 1.50 13.94
CA ALA A 44 -6.01 1.01 12.66
C ALA A 44 -5.32 2.16 11.93
N ALA A 45 -4.15 1.87 11.34
CA ALA A 45 -3.44 2.83 10.49
C ALA A 45 -4.33 3.26 9.32
N GLU A 46 -4.20 4.52 8.92
CA GLU A 46 -4.87 5.07 7.75
C GLU A 46 -4.48 4.30 6.48
N GLY A 47 -5.38 4.24 5.50
CA GLY A 47 -5.14 3.48 4.27
C GLY A 47 -3.93 4.01 3.51
N GLU A 48 -3.72 5.31 3.57
CA GLU A 48 -2.72 6.04 2.80
C GLU A 48 -1.29 5.75 3.25
N ILE A 49 -1.05 5.67 4.56
CA ILE A 49 0.25 5.25 5.10
C ILE A 49 0.55 3.77 4.81
N LEU A 50 -0.48 2.92 4.80
CA LEU A 50 -0.33 1.51 4.44
C LEU A 50 -0.04 1.33 2.95
N VAL A 51 -0.68 2.12 2.08
CA VAL A 51 -0.39 2.15 0.64
C VAL A 51 1.04 2.60 0.40
N ALA A 52 1.49 3.68 1.03
CA ALA A 52 2.89 4.12 0.92
C ALA A 52 3.86 3.00 1.32
N ALA A 53 3.67 2.40 2.50
CA ALA A 53 4.52 1.30 2.96
C ALA A 53 4.52 0.09 2.00
N LYS A 54 3.38 -0.24 1.39
CA LYS A 54 3.28 -1.29 0.37
C LYS A 54 4.00 -0.95 -0.92
N LEU A 55 3.99 0.31 -1.36
CA LEU A 55 4.74 0.77 -2.53
C LEU A 55 6.25 0.67 -2.33
N HIS A 56 6.77 0.85 -1.11
CA HIS A 56 8.17 0.58 -0.81
C HIS A 56 8.55 -0.90 -0.93
N SER A 57 7.62 -1.80 -0.59
CA SER A 57 7.82 -3.25 -0.74
C SER A 57 7.72 -3.68 -2.21
N ALA A 58 6.78 -3.06 -2.94
CA ALA A 58 6.41 -3.29 -4.34
C ALA A 58 6.28 -4.77 -4.75
N ARG A 59 6.05 -5.66 -3.78
CA ARG A 59 5.78 -7.06 -4.09
C ARG A 59 4.46 -7.11 -4.86
N GLU A 60 4.40 -7.97 -5.84
CA GLU A 60 3.19 -8.17 -6.65
C GLU A 60 1.89 -8.39 -5.81
N THR A 61 1.97 -9.01 -4.62
CA THR A 61 0.80 -9.09 -3.70
C THR A 61 0.48 -7.75 -3.04
N ASP A 62 1.50 -6.98 -2.66
CA ASP A 62 1.33 -5.64 -2.11
C ASP A 62 0.75 -4.69 -3.17
N LEU A 63 1.15 -4.82 -4.44
CA LEU A 63 0.58 -4.05 -5.55
C LEU A 63 -0.89 -4.40 -5.79
N ALA A 64 -1.28 -5.67 -5.66
CA ALA A 64 -2.69 -6.07 -5.73
C ALA A 64 -3.52 -5.48 -4.58
N ASP A 65 -2.96 -5.43 -3.37
CA ASP A 65 -3.59 -4.78 -2.21
C ASP A 65 -3.72 -3.27 -2.42
N VAL A 66 -2.67 -2.60 -2.93
CA VAL A 66 -2.72 -1.17 -3.28
C VAL A 66 -3.82 -0.91 -4.31
N LEU A 67 -3.89 -1.72 -5.37
CA LEU A 67 -4.92 -1.60 -6.38
C LEU A 67 -6.33 -1.76 -5.80
N ALA A 68 -6.52 -2.66 -4.84
CA ALA A 68 -7.81 -2.83 -4.16
C ALA A 68 -8.21 -1.61 -3.30
N MET A 69 -7.22 -0.84 -2.84
CA MET A 69 -7.42 0.37 -2.03
C MET A 69 -7.65 1.63 -2.86
N VAL A 70 -7.28 1.65 -4.15
CA VAL A 70 -7.41 2.82 -5.06
C VAL A 70 -8.76 3.54 -4.95
N PRO A 71 -9.92 2.86 -4.92
CA PRO A 71 -11.21 3.54 -4.85
C PRO A 71 -11.49 4.31 -3.55
N ALA A 72 -10.70 4.07 -2.49
CA ALA A 72 -10.95 4.56 -1.14
C ALA A 72 -9.83 5.42 -0.57
N ILE A 73 -8.72 5.63 -1.30
CA ILE A 73 -7.54 6.33 -0.80
C ILE A 73 -7.35 7.69 -1.47
N ASP A 74 -6.76 8.61 -0.71
CA ASP A 74 -6.31 9.91 -1.21
C ASP A 74 -4.82 9.86 -1.56
N PHE A 75 -4.51 9.84 -2.86
CA PHE A 75 -3.11 9.79 -3.32
C PHE A 75 -2.27 10.99 -2.89
N GLN A 76 -2.87 12.16 -2.64
CA GLN A 76 -2.12 13.31 -2.11
C GLN A 76 -1.59 13.03 -0.71
N LYS A 77 -2.36 12.29 0.10
CA LYS A 77 -1.91 11.86 1.44
C LYS A 77 -0.94 10.69 1.36
N VAL A 78 -1.09 9.79 0.38
CA VAL A 78 -0.10 8.72 0.14
C VAL A 78 1.29 9.33 -0.10
N GLU A 79 1.37 10.37 -0.93
CA GLU A 79 2.62 11.07 -1.23
C GLU A 79 3.32 11.61 0.03
N LEU A 80 2.56 12.17 0.99
CA LEU A 80 3.09 12.64 2.28
C LEU A 80 3.80 11.55 3.09
N HIS A 81 3.47 10.29 2.84
CA HIS A 81 4.03 9.13 3.54
C HIS A 81 5.09 8.39 2.72
N LEU A 82 5.20 8.67 1.42
CA LEU A 82 5.96 7.88 0.44
C LEU A 82 7.45 8.26 0.37
N HIS A 83 7.81 9.53 0.45
CA HIS A 83 9.21 9.93 0.26
C HIS A 83 10.05 9.74 1.54
N ARG A 84 10.51 8.50 1.76
CA ARG A 84 11.28 8.07 2.95
C ARG A 84 12.39 7.10 2.58
N GLY A 85 13.45 7.07 3.39
CA GLY A 85 14.57 6.15 3.19
C GLY A 85 15.44 6.52 1.99
N ASP A 86 15.97 5.51 1.31
CA ASP A 86 16.76 5.63 0.08
C ASP A 86 15.86 5.96 -1.13
N GLU A 87 16.04 7.17 -1.66
CA GLU A 87 15.26 7.70 -2.77
C GLU A 87 15.52 6.95 -4.09
N GLU A 88 16.76 6.56 -4.38
CA GLU A 88 17.08 5.82 -5.62
C GLU A 88 16.46 4.42 -5.58
N ALA A 89 16.54 3.76 -4.43
CA ALA A 89 15.90 2.47 -4.21
C ALA A 89 14.37 2.59 -4.32
N LEU A 90 13.77 3.63 -3.75
CA LEU A 90 12.34 3.90 -3.90
C LEU A 90 11.96 4.10 -5.37
N ARG A 91 12.66 4.97 -6.11
CA ARG A 91 12.39 5.19 -7.53
C ARG A 91 12.51 3.90 -8.34
N SER A 92 13.49 3.05 -8.03
CA SER A 92 13.64 1.73 -8.65
C SER A 92 12.42 0.82 -8.38
N GLN A 93 11.94 0.77 -7.14
CA GLN A 93 10.72 0.01 -6.79
C GLN A 93 9.48 0.55 -7.52
N LEU A 94 9.29 1.87 -7.56
CA LEU A 94 8.14 2.50 -8.22
C LEU A 94 8.17 2.29 -9.74
N SER A 95 9.35 2.36 -10.36
CA SER A 95 9.52 2.08 -11.80
C SER A 95 9.19 0.63 -12.12
N ALA A 96 9.74 -0.32 -11.36
CA ALA A 96 9.47 -1.74 -11.56
C ALA A 96 7.99 -2.07 -11.35
N ALA A 97 7.35 -1.47 -10.34
CA ALA A 97 5.92 -1.60 -10.09
C ALA A 97 5.08 -1.07 -11.25
N LYS A 98 5.41 0.13 -11.77
CA LYS A 98 4.73 0.73 -12.92
C LYS A 98 4.80 -0.20 -14.13
N ASP A 99 5.99 -0.67 -14.48
CA ASP A 99 6.19 -1.50 -15.67
C ASP A 99 5.43 -2.83 -15.55
N PHE A 100 5.50 -3.48 -14.38
CA PHE A 100 4.73 -4.69 -14.08
C PHE A 100 3.21 -4.50 -14.22
N ILE A 101 2.69 -3.36 -13.77
CA ILE A 101 1.26 -3.05 -13.86
C ILE A 101 0.85 -2.79 -15.32
N GLU A 102 1.65 -2.01 -16.06
CA GLU A 102 1.39 -1.70 -17.47
C GLU A 102 1.42 -2.95 -18.36
N GLU A 103 2.22 -3.96 -18.01
CA GLU A 103 2.29 -5.27 -18.68
C GLU A 103 1.14 -6.22 -18.31
N GLY A 104 0.21 -5.81 -17.43
CA GLY A 104 -0.95 -6.62 -17.02
C GLY A 104 -0.66 -7.62 -15.91
N GLY A 105 0.43 -7.45 -15.16
CA GLY A 105 0.86 -8.36 -14.10
C GLY A 105 -0.15 -8.59 -12.96
N LEU A 106 -1.13 -7.69 -12.81
CA LEU A 106 -2.14 -7.75 -11.74
C LEU A 106 -3.40 -8.55 -12.07
N ASP A 107 -3.69 -8.85 -13.34
CA ASP A 107 -5.00 -9.41 -13.74
C ASP A 107 -5.29 -10.78 -13.08
N HIS A 108 -4.34 -11.71 -13.17
CA HIS A 108 -4.48 -13.04 -12.56
C HIS A 108 -4.46 -12.97 -11.02
N ARG A 109 -3.69 -12.05 -10.45
CA ARG A 109 -3.52 -11.87 -9.01
C ARG A 109 -4.77 -11.32 -8.36
N PHE A 110 -5.33 -10.27 -8.94
CA PHE A 110 -6.53 -9.63 -8.43
C PHE A 110 -7.74 -10.58 -8.45
N LYS A 111 -7.86 -11.36 -9.53
CA LYS A 111 -8.88 -12.42 -9.64
C LYS A 111 -8.72 -13.49 -8.56
N SER A 112 -7.49 -13.94 -8.31
CA SER A 112 -7.19 -14.95 -7.29
C SER A 112 -7.46 -14.45 -5.86
N MET A 113 -7.06 -13.21 -5.55
CA MET A 113 -7.14 -12.66 -4.18
C MET A 113 -8.54 -12.16 -3.81
N PHE A 114 -9.28 -11.56 -4.75
CA PHE A 114 -10.53 -10.85 -4.45
C PHE A 114 -11.77 -11.48 -5.08
N GLY A 115 -11.63 -12.57 -5.86
CA GLY A 115 -12.76 -13.26 -6.49
C GLY A 115 -13.55 -12.40 -7.49
N LYS A 116 -13.06 -11.21 -7.85
CA LYS A 116 -13.62 -10.32 -8.87
C LYS A 116 -13.10 -10.70 -10.25
N SER A 117 -13.86 -10.38 -11.30
CA SER A 117 -13.51 -10.73 -12.70
C SER A 117 -12.19 -10.11 -13.17
N ALA A 118 -11.90 -8.88 -12.75
CA ALA A 118 -10.63 -8.16 -12.95
C ALA A 118 -10.61 -6.90 -12.06
N ALA A 119 -9.44 -6.27 -11.93
CA ALA A 119 -9.35 -4.92 -11.40
C ALA A 119 -9.97 -3.92 -12.40
N SER A 120 -10.50 -2.79 -11.91
CA SER A 120 -11.04 -1.76 -12.80
C SER A 120 -9.92 -1.19 -13.66
N SER A 121 -10.14 -1.09 -14.97
CA SER A 121 -9.19 -0.42 -15.86
C SER A 121 -9.01 1.06 -15.51
N GLU A 122 -9.99 1.68 -14.83
CA GLU A 122 -9.88 3.03 -14.30
C GLU A 122 -8.94 3.07 -13.09
N ASP A 123 -9.09 2.17 -12.13
CA ASP A 123 -8.22 2.08 -10.94
C ASP A 123 -6.76 1.81 -11.34
N ILE A 124 -6.54 0.94 -12.33
CA ILE A 124 -5.21 0.68 -12.89
C ILE A 124 -4.61 1.97 -13.47
N LYS A 125 -5.38 2.71 -14.28
CA LYS A 125 -4.92 3.98 -14.87
C LYS A 125 -4.60 5.02 -13.81
N THR A 126 -5.42 5.12 -12.76
CA THR A 126 -5.19 6.04 -11.64
C THR A 126 -3.89 5.69 -10.93
N LEU A 127 -3.67 4.42 -10.60
CA LEU A 127 -2.44 3.96 -9.95
C LEU A 127 -1.20 4.21 -10.82
N VAL A 128 -1.26 3.86 -12.12
CA VAL A 128 -0.15 4.11 -13.05
C VAL A 128 0.13 5.61 -13.20
N SER A 129 -0.90 6.45 -13.21
CA SER A 129 -0.73 7.91 -13.30
C SER A 129 -0.05 8.47 -12.05
N PHE A 130 -0.46 7.98 -10.86
CA PHE A 130 0.22 8.32 -9.62
C PHE A 130 1.70 7.90 -9.66
N LEU A 131 2.01 6.65 -10.02
CA LEU A 131 3.39 6.17 -10.09
C LEU A 131 4.26 6.99 -11.05
N LYS A 132 3.70 7.42 -12.21
CA LYS A 132 4.41 8.30 -13.15
C LYS A 132 4.77 9.65 -12.53
N GLN A 133 3.83 10.28 -11.82
CA GLN A 133 4.06 11.56 -11.15
C GLN A 133 5.17 11.48 -10.10
N GLN A 134 5.36 10.33 -9.45
CA GLN A 134 6.42 10.13 -8.47
C GLN A 134 7.80 9.85 -9.10
N LEU A 135 7.84 9.54 -10.40
CA LEU A 135 9.05 9.21 -11.15
C LEU A 135 9.57 10.36 -12.01
N ASP A 136 8.74 11.38 -12.24
CA ASP A 136 9.11 12.63 -12.93
C ASP A 136 9.98 13.52 -12.03
#